data_AF-M9UCC1-F1
#
_entry.id   AF-M9UCC1-F1
#
_cell.length_a   1.000
_cell.length_b   1.000
_cell.length_c   1.000
_cell.angle_alpha   90.00
_cell.angle_beta   90.00
_cell.angle_gamma   90.00
#
_symmetry.space_group_name_H-M   'P 1'
#
loop_
_entity.id
_entity.type
_entity.pdbx_description
1 polymer ?
#
loop_
_entity_poly.entity_id
_entity_poly.type
_entity_poly.pdbx_seq_one_letter_code
_entity_poly.pdbx_strand_id
1 'polypeptide(L)'
;MLRVHTKKGDRLFLYEQVIFWLIYVLINVGLFTNKLLLFGTITLALGIILIILIIKSYSYLNVRITPERVEIGKWKISLDQVREIKALRQNGPTADLIIVYEGGERTIEEVKNWKEVLETFQRYKESIV
;
A
#
# COMPACT_ATOMS: atom_id res chain seq x y z
N MET A 1 -8.59 2.58 -15.35
CA MET A 1 -8.11 1.94 -14.10
C MET A 1 -6.93 2.74 -13.59
N LEU A 2 -7.10 3.43 -12.47
CA LEU A 2 -6.06 4.25 -11.85
C LEU A 2 -5.53 3.56 -10.60
N ARG A 3 -4.20 3.47 -10.45
CA ARG A 3 -3.56 2.99 -9.21
C ARG A 3 -3.31 4.18 -8.28
N VAL A 4 -3.62 4.04 -7.01
CA VAL A 4 -3.38 5.06 -5.99
C VAL A 4 -1.99 4.84 -5.39
N HIS A 5 -1.16 5.87 -5.39
CA HIS A 5 0.21 5.82 -4.89
C HIS A 5 0.27 6.49 -3.52
N THR A 6 0.78 5.79 -2.51
CA THR A 6 0.93 6.31 -1.14
C THR A 6 2.41 6.43 -0.76
N LYS A 7 2.78 7.46 -0.02
CA LYS A 7 4.16 7.65 0.46
C LYS A 7 4.60 6.54 1.41
N LYS A 8 3.66 6.05 2.25
CA LYS A 8 3.85 4.90 3.11
C LYS A 8 4.10 3.61 2.32
N GLY A 9 3.36 3.40 1.22
CA GLY A 9 3.56 2.28 0.30
C GLY A 9 4.97 2.27 -0.31
N ASP A 10 5.47 3.42 -0.76
CA ASP A 10 6.83 3.50 -1.32
C ASP A 10 7.91 3.21 -0.28
N ARG A 11 7.74 3.69 0.96
CA ARG A 11 8.67 3.36 2.06
C ARG A 11 8.64 1.87 2.38
N LEU A 12 7.45 1.26 2.45
CA LEU A 12 7.28 -0.17 2.68
C LEU A 12 7.98 -1.00 1.61
N PHE A 13 7.83 -0.62 0.35
CA PHE A 13 8.52 -1.27 -0.77
C PHE A 13 10.04 -1.19 -0.63
N LEU A 14 10.60 -0.03 -0.25
CA LEU A 14 12.03 0.11 0.02
C LEU A 14 12.48 -0.76 1.19
N TYR A 15 11.71 -0.81 2.29
CA TYR A 15 12.04 -1.67 3.44
C TYR A 15 12.06 -3.15 3.07
N GLU A 16 11.11 -3.62 2.26
CA GLU A 16 11.11 -5.00 1.76
C GLU A 16 12.38 -5.30 0.96
N GLN A 17 12.78 -4.42 0.04
CA GLN A 17 14.01 -4.59 -0.75
C GLN A 17 15.27 -4.64 0.12
N VAL A 18 15.39 -3.72 1.09
CA VAL A 18 16.54 -3.66 2.01
C VAL A 18 16.64 -4.94 2.85
N ILE A 19 15.51 -5.44 3.37
CA ILE A 19 15.49 -6.66 4.18
C ILE A 19 15.81 -7.90 3.33
N PHE A 20 15.30 -7.99 2.10
CA PHE A 20 15.68 -9.05 1.16
C PHE A 20 17.19 -9.05 0.90
N TRP A 21 17.78 -7.87 0.69
CA TRP A 21 19.22 -7.74 0.48
C TRP A 21 20.02 -8.14 1.73
N LEU A 22 19.59 -7.73 2.92
CA LEU A 22 20.21 -8.13 4.19
C LEU A 22 20.20 -9.65 4.38
N ILE A 23 19.07 -10.30 4.13
CA ILE A 23 18.95 -11.76 4.19
C ILE A 23 19.98 -12.42 3.26
N TYR A 24 20.09 -11.94 2.03
CA TYR A 24 21.07 -12.45 1.07
C TYR A 24 22.51 -12.30 1.58
N VAL A 25 22.88 -11.12 2.08
CA VAL A 25 24.22 -10.86 2.62
C VAL A 25 24.51 -11.77 3.81
N LEU A 26 23.58 -11.91 4.75
CA LEU A 26 23.76 -12.73 5.96
C LEU A 26 23.94 -14.21 5.63
N ILE A 27 23.22 -14.74 4.65
CA ILE A 27 23.40 -16.13 4.18
C ILE A 27 24.82 -16.32 3.63
N ASN A 28 25.28 -15.40 2.77
CA ASN A 28 26.63 -15.47 2.19
C ASN A 28 27.73 -15.36 3.26
N VAL A 29 27.58 -14.46 4.24
CA VAL A 29 28.52 -14.34 5.36
C VAL A 29 28.52 -15.60 6.23
N GLY A 30 27.34 -16.18 6.48
CA GLY A 30 27.20 -17.43 7.22
C GLY A 30 27.92 -18.60 6.55
N LEU A 31 27.80 -18.70 5.23
CA LEU A 31 28.53 -19.68 4.41
C LEU A 31 30.04 -19.46 4.47
N PHE A 32 30.50 -18.22 4.26
CA PHE A 32 31.92 -17.88 4.23
C PHE A 32 32.62 -18.08 5.59
N THR A 33 31.92 -17.76 6.69
CA THR A 33 32.45 -17.87 8.06
C THR A 33 32.20 -19.23 8.70
N ASN A 34 31.53 -20.14 8.00
CA ASN A 34 31.07 -21.45 8.51
C ASN A 34 30.24 -21.36 9.81
N LYS A 35 29.53 -20.23 10.00
CA LYS A 35 28.65 -19.94 11.16
C LYS A 35 27.19 -19.94 10.75
N LEU A 36 26.81 -20.87 9.87
CA LEU A 36 25.47 -21.02 9.31
C LEU A 36 24.35 -21.03 10.35
N LEU A 37 24.57 -21.65 11.52
CA LEU A 37 23.58 -21.67 12.60
C LEU A 37 23.26 -20.26 13.11
N LEU A 38 24.28 -19.47 13.45
CA LEU A 38 24.12 -18.14 14.00
C LEU A 38 23.46 -17.19 12.99
N PHE A 39 23.98 -17.15 11.76
CA PHE A 39 23.44 -16.31 10.70
C PHE A 39 22.08 -16.79 10.19
N GLY A 40 21.83 -18.11 10.21
CA GLY A 40 20.54 -18.71 9.90
C GLY A 40 19.44 -18.25 10.86
N THR A 41 19.72 -18.22 12.18
CA THR A 41 18.76 -17.70 13.16
C THR A 41 18.43 -16.22 12.94
N ILE A 42 19.43 -15.39 12.63
CA ILE A 42 19.23 -13.95 12.34
C ILE A 42 18.40 -13.77 11.07
N THR A 43 18.71 -14.52 10.02
CA THR A 43 17.94 -14.52 8.76
C THR A 43 16.49 -14.93 8.97
N LEU A 44 16.24 -15.92 9.84
CA LEU A 44 14.89 -16.39 10.13
C LEU A 44 14.05 -15.32 10.86
N ALA A 45 14.65 -14.61 11.82
CA ALA A 45 14.02 -13.47 12.49
C ALA A 45 13.70 -12.33 11.51
N LEU A 46 14.63 -12.01 10.60
CA LEU A 46 14.40 -11.03 9.53
C LEU A 46 13.29 -11.47 8.57
N GLY A 47 13.19 -12.77 8.27
CA GLY A 47 12.11 -13.33 7.47
C GLY A 47 10.73 -13.11 8.09
N ILE A 48 10.59 -13.25 9.41
CA ILE A 48 9.32 -12.96 10.10
C ILE A 48 8.96 -11.48 9.98
N ILE A 49 9.93 -10.59 10.17
CA ILE A 49 9.72 -9.14 10.02
C ILE A 49 9.31 -8.79 8.57
N LEU A 50 9.92 -9.44 7.59
CA LEU A 50 9.59 -9.28 6.18
C LEU A 50 8.14 -9.70 5.88
N ILE A 51 7.68 -10.85 6.40
CA ILE A 51 6.30 -11.31 6.23
C ILE A 51 5.30 -10.28 6.79
N ILE A 52 5.58 -9.73 7.99
CA ILE A 52 4.72 -8.71 8.61
C ILE A 52 4.68 -7.44 7.75
N LEU A 53 5.81 -7.02 7.20
CA LEU A 53 5.90 -5.87 6.30
C LEU A 53 5.11 -6.10 5.02
N ILE A 54 5.26 -7.25 4.36
CA ILE A 54 4.53 -7.62 3.14
C ILE A 54 3.02 -7.58 3.37
N ILE A 55 2.54 -8.14 4.49
CA ILE A 55 1.11 -8.13 4.83
C ILE A 55 0.59 -6.70 5.00
N LYS A 56 1.34 -5.83 5.69
CA LYS A 56 0.97 -4.41 5.84
C LYS A 56 1.04 -3.67 4.51
N SER A 57 2.08 -3.91 3.73
CA SER A 57 2.35 -3.32 2.42
C SER A 57 1.21 -3.59 1.43
N TYR A 58 0.65 -4.81 1.45
CA TYR A 58 -0.47 -5.19 0.59
C TYR A 58 -1.70 -4.29 0.74
N SER A 59 -1.96 -3.78 1.94
CA SER A 59 -3.09 -2.88 2.18
C SER A 59 -2.84 -1.46 1.65
N TYR A 60 -1.58 -1.04 1.53
CA TYR A 60 -1.20 0.31 1.10
C TYR A 60 -0.82 0.40 -0.39
N LEU A 61 -0.32 -0.70 -0.97
CA LEU A 61 0.12 -0.78 -2.36
C LEU A 61 -1.01 -1.16 -3.35
N ASN A 62 -2.10 -1.74 -2.86
CA ASN A 62 -3.15 -2.29 -3.71
C ASN A 62 -4.45 -1.49 -3.65
N VAL A 63 -4.32 -0.17 -3.69
CA VAL A 63 -5.47 0.74 -3.83
C VAL A 63 -5.62 1.11 -5.31
N ARG A 64 -6.79 0.83 -5.88
CA ARG A 64 -7.08 1.04 -7.31
C ARG A 64 -8.51 1.50 -7.51
N ILE A 65 -8.74 2.33 -8.50
CA ILE A 65 -10.06 2.82 -8.87
C ILE A 65 -10.35 2.35 -10.31
N THR A 66 -11.41 1.56 -10.46
CA THR A 66 -11.99 1.17 -11.74
C THR A 66 -13.37 1.81 -11.88
N PRO A 67 -13.91 1.93 -13.11
CA PRO A 67 -15.25 2.49 -13.31
C PRO A 67 -16.35 1.68 -12.58
N GLU A 68 -16.10 0.40 -12.30
CA GLU A 68 -17.06 -0.47 -11.62
C GLU A 68 -16.91 -0.45 -10.09
N ARG A 69 -15.69 -0.27 -9.57
CA ARG A 69 -15.39 -0.44 -8.14
C ARG A 69 -14.13 0.30 -7.70
N VAL A 70 -14.10 0.65 -6.42
CA VAL A 70 -12.90 1.09 -5.70
C VAL A 70 -12.34 -0.09 -4.92
N GLU A 71 -11.11 -0.48 -5.25
CA GLU A 71 -10.37 -1.54 -4.59
C GLU A 71 -9.38 -0.93 -3.59
N ILE A 72 -9.42 -1.36 -2.33
CA ILE A 72 -8.51 -0.92 -1.26
C ILE A 72 -7.96 -2.16 -0.56
N GLY A 73 -6.79 -2.65 -1.01
CA GLY A 73 -6.20 -3.87 -0.48
C GLY A 73 -7.06 -5.10 -0.80
N LYS A 74 -7.72 -5.68 0.22
CA LYS A 74 -8.68 -6.78 0.07
C LYS A 74 -10.13 -6.31 -0.12
N TRP A 75 -10.41 -5.03 0.14
CA TRP A 75 -11.75 -4.48 0.06
C TRP A 75 -12.07 -4.10 -1.37
N LYS A 76 -13.27 -4.46 -1.81
CA LYS A 76 -13.81 -4.08 -3.11
C LYS A 76 -15.16 -3.43 -2.83
N ILE A 77 -15.25 -2.13 -3.07
CA ILE A 77 -16.45 -1.34 -2.84
C ILE A 77 -16.96 -0.96 -4.22
N SER A 78 -18.20 -1.31 -4.55
CA SER A 78 -18.78 -0.95 -5.86
C SER A 78 -18.94 0.57 -5.95
N LEU A 79 -18.73 1.15 -7.14
CA LEU A 79 -18.66 2.61 -7.28
C LEU A 79 -19.99 3.29 -6.92
N ASP A 80 -21.12 2.63 -7.18
CA ASP A 80 -22.48 2.99 -6.81
C ASP A 80 -22.67 3.15 -5.30
N GLN A 81 -21.94 2.36 -4.50
CA GLN A 81 -22.00 2.44 -3.04
C GLN A 81 -21.15 3.60 -2.50
N VAL A 82 -20.25 4.17 -3.30
CA VAL A 82 -19.37 5.27 -2.89
C VAL A 82 -20.07 6.60 -3.08
N ARG A 83 -20.43 7.24 -1.97
CA ARG A 83 -21.12 8.54 -1.96
C ARG A 83 -20.18 9.66 -2.37
N GLU A 84 -19.02 9.71 -1.74
CA GLU A 84 -18.03 10.77 -1.93
C GLU A 84 -16.61 10.31 -1.56
N ILE A 85 -15.64 10.91 -2.24
CA ILE A 85 -14.22 10.85 -1.86
C ILE A 85 -13.79 12.29 -1.57
N LYS A 86 -13.29 12.55 -0.36
CA LYS A 86 -12.80 13.87 0.07
C LYS A 86 -11.32 13.80 0.44
N ALA A 87 -10.60 14.89 0.25
CA ALA A 87 -9.24 15.03 0.76
C ALA A 87 -9.26 15.66 2.17
N LEU A 88 -8.76 14.94 3.17
CA LEU A 88 -8.48 15.41 4.52
C LEU A 88 -6.96 15.64 4.65
N ARG A 89 -6.53 16.73 5.32
CA ARG A 89 -5.11 17.07 5.55
C ARG A 89 -4.23 17.09 4.29
N GLN A 90 -4.32 18.17 3.53
CA GLN A 90 -3.45 18.41 2.38
C GLN A 90 -2.06 18.86 2.85
N ASN A 91 -1.11 17.93 2.89
CA ASN A 91 0.30 18.17 3.20
C ASN A 91 1.10 18.28 1.89
N GLY A 92 0.93 19.40 1.17
CA GLY A 92 1.65 19.71 -0.07
C GLY A 92 1.44 18.66 -1.17
N PRO A 93 2.45 17.83 -1.51
CA PRO A 93 2.33 16.79 -2.54
C PRO A 93 1.53 15.55 -2.10
N THR A 94 1.10 15.48 -0.84
CA THR A 94 0.32 14.34 -0.31
C THR A 94 -0.94 14.80 0.41
N ALA A 95 -2.00 14.02 0.33
CA ALA A 95 -3.22 14.24 1.11
C ALA A 95 -3.77 12.91 1.64
N ASP A 96 -4.48 12.95 2.76
CA ASP A 96 -5.27 11.81 3.20
C ASP A 96 -6.60 11.83 2.43
N LEU A 97 -7.06 10.69 1.93
CA LEU A 97 -8.35 10.56 1.25
C LEU A 97 -9.33 9.84 2.17
N ILE A 98 -10.51 10.42 2.39
CA ILE A 98 -11.63 9.73 3.03
C ILE A 98 -12.64 9.31 1.96
N ILE A 99 -13.01 8.05 1.99
CA ILE A 99 -13.99 7.43 1.11
C ILE A 99 -15.20 7.14 1.97
N VAL A 100 -16.29 7.84 1.69
CA VAL A 100 -17.58 7.67 2.35
C VAL A 100 -18.45 6.82 1.44
N TYR A 101 -18.89 5.67 1.96
CA TYR A 101 -19.74 4.72 1.25
C TYR A 101 -20.90 4.30 2.15
N GLU A 102 -21.90 3.59 1.60
CA GLU A 102 -23.11 3.23 2.34
C GLU A 102 -22.85 2.42 3.63
N GLY A 103 -21.77 1.66 3.66
CA GLY A 103 -21.35 0.84 4.80
C GLY A 103 -20.37 1.50 5.77
N GLY A 104 -20.09 2.80 5.64
CA GLY A 104 -19.25 3.57 6.56
C GLY A 104 -18.18 4.43 5.87
N GLU A 105 -17.15 4.77 6.63
CA GLU A 105 -16.06 5.66 6.17
C GLU A 105 -14.71 4.94 6.25
N ARG A 106 -13.85 5.19 5.25
CA ARG A 106 -12.49 4.68 5.22
C ARG A 106 -11.51 5.75 4.82
N THR A 107 -10.42 5.85 5.57
CA THR A 107 -9.34 6.80 5.30
C THR A 107 -8.12 6.10 4.72
N ILE A 108 -7.55 6.69 3.67
CA ILE A 108 -6.30 6.32 3.03
C ILE A 108 -5.31 7.45 3.27
N GLU A 109 -4.25 7.17 4.01
CA GLU A 109 -3.27 8.18 4.42
C GLU A 109 -2.18 8.39 3.35
N GLU A 110 -1.64 9.62 3.31
CA GLU A 110 -0.44 10.01 2.55
C GLU A 110 -0.49 9.68 1.03
N VAL A 111 -1.64 9.88 0.40
CA VAL A 111 -1.84 9.66 -1.04
C VAL A 111 -1.12 10.74 -1.85
N LYS A 112 -0.21 10.35 -2.74
CA LYS A 112 0.56 11.25 -3.62
C LYS A 112 -0.24 11.74 -4.81
N ASN A 113 -0.95 10.84 -5.49
CA ASN A 113 -1.75 11.18 -6.68
C ASN A 113 -3.22 11.50 -6.34
N TRP A 114 -3.46 12.14 -5.19
CA TRP A 114 -4.80 12.38 -4.66
C TRP A 114 -5.67 13.23 -5.60
N LYS A 115 -5.09 14.19 -6.33
CA LYS A 115 -5.80 15.02 -7.32
C LYS A 115 -6.35 14.17 -8.46
N GLU A 116 -5.48 13.35 -9.06
CA GLU A 116 -5.83 12.46 -10.17
C GLU A 116 -6.88 11.42 -9.76
N VAL A 117 -6.80 10.95 -8.50
CA VAL A 117 -7.79 10.06 -7.89
C VAL A 117 -9.16 10.71 -7.80
N LEU A 118 -9.25 11.95 -7.31
CA LEU A 118 -10.51 12.68 -7.22
C LEU A 118 -11.10 12.98 -8.60
N GLU A 119 -10.28 13.44 -9.54
CA GLU A 119 -10.69 13.72 -10.93
C GLU A 119 -11.21 12.45 -11.63
N THR A 120 -10.50 11.34 -11.47
CA THR A 120 -10.91 10.05 -12.06
C THR A 120 -12.20 9.54 -11.43
N PHE A 121 -12.36 9.68 -10.12
CA PHE A 121 -13.60 9.31 -9.42
C PHE A 121 -14.79 10.14 -9.90
N GLN A 122 -14.64 11.47 -10.03
CA GLN A 122 -15.68 12.34 -10.55
C GLN A 122 -16.08 11.93 -11.98
N ARG A 123 -15.10 11.69 -12.85
CA ARG A 123 -15.36 11.23 -14.22
C ARG A 123 -16.11 9.90 -14.27
N TYR A 124 -15.78 8.95 -13.38
CA TYR A 124 -16.48 7.67 -13.32
C TYR A 124 -17.90 7.81 -12.76
N LYS A 125 -18.12 8.70 -11.79
CA LYS A 125 -19.46 8.98 -11.26
C LYS A 125 -20.34 9.68 -12.29
N GLU A 126 -19.80 10.65 -13.02
CA GLU A 126 -20.51 11.35 -14.12
C GLU A 126 -20.88 10.40 -15.27
N SER A 127 -20.08 9.35 -15.51
CA SER A 127 -20.36 8.36 -16.55
C SER A 127 -21.47 7.35 -16.19
N ILE A 128 -21.91 7.31 -14.93
CA ILE A 128 -22.96 6.40 -14.44
C ILE A 128 -24.32 7.10 -14.39
N VAL A 129 -24.34 8.43 -14.32
CA VAL A 129 -25.54 9.28 -14.36
C VAL A 129 -26.04 9.43 -15.80
#